data_AF-A0A7U2ERU9-F1
#
_entry.id   AF-A0A7U2ERU9-F1
#
_cell.length_a   1.000
_cell.length_b   1.000
_cell.length_c   1.000
_cell.angle_alpha   90.00
_cell.angle_beta   90.00
_cell.angle_gamma   90.00
#
_symmetry.space_group_name_H-M   'P 1'
#
loop_
_entity.id
_entity.type
_entity.pdbx_description
1 polymer ?
#
loop_
_entity_poly.entity_id
_entity_poly.type
_entity_poly.pdbx_seq_one_letter_code
_entity_poly.pdbx_strand_id
1 'polypeptide(L)'
;MYKTSELSELENKLHIFLFYRTEYFQVISMLSVSRLAYLVSVLAATARSSIIVMNCNQGTQSQDVDNAIKDVAEVARVAAAALVSGKINGKDDVFAAAYDPLMYPLDRPGLALTLGAVATLGSSTTLNVQIYCRENHIRYHKDDPKSYWEDRDYYSRANGKMMPIGVARNSKDKPGVKGSYTTLGYKANDAYDTSGMAHIFLHPRRLSPPAGTDRDLRRYPDIVKDGLDGKHNKIEDIKPLAQTLLHELIHAVGGLGPPDPVNKKRDMAIHDGPSGSPKVYGWAACNARRTRNEKNNDIADCITFLAQAIYLQIQGKDTFWTTGEIDPKTLRPKQNP
;
A
#
# COMPACT_ATOMS: atom_id res chain seq x y z
N MET A 1 -78.34 -28.37 -28.47
CA MET A 1 -78.26 -27.65 -27.18
C MET A 1 -77.36 -28.44 -26.25
N TYR A 2 -76.07 -28.14 -26.21
CA TYR A 2 -75.13 -28.71 -25.24
C TYR A 2 -74.22 -27.59 -24.72
N LYS A 3 -74.25 -27.44 -23.38
CA LYS A 3 -73.21 -27.01 -22.45
C LYS A 3 -72.50 -25.67 -22.67
N THR A 4 -73.13 -24.63 -22.12
CA THR A 4 -72.46 -23.38 -21.66
C THR A 4 -71.60 -23.59 -20.39
N SER A 5 -71.60 -24.76 -19.77
CA SER A 5 -70.84 -25.01 -18.52
C SER A 5 -69.36 -25.34 -18.73
N GLU A 6 -68.98 -25.93 -19.87
CA GLU A 6 -67.59 -26.39 -20.12
C GLU A 6 -66.64 -25.25 -20.49
N LEU A 7 -67.14 -24.16 -21.07
CA LEU A 7 -66.33 -22.97 -21.42
C LEU A 7 -65.90 -22.17 -20.18
N SER A 8 -66.79 -22.00 -19.19
CA SER A 8 -66.43 -21.26 -17.96
C SER A 8 -65.41 -22.01 -17.09
N GLU A 9 -65.43 -23.34 -17.13
CA GLU A 9 -64.49 -24.16 -16.36
C GLU A 9 -63.08 -24.16 -16.97
N LEU A 10 -62.98 -24.02 -18.29
CA LEU A 10 -61.70 -23.88 -19.01
C LEU A 10 -61.10 -22.48 -18.83
N GLU A 11 -61.90 -21.42 -18.86
CA GLU A 11 -61.43 -20.04 -18.62
C GLU A 11 -60.96 -19.83 -17.18
N ASN A 12 -61.61 -20.45 -16.19
CA ASN A 12 -61.15 -20.40 -14.80
C ASN A 12 -59.85 -21.20 -14.59
N LYS A 13 -59.71 -22.37 -15.24
CA LYS A 13 -58.47 -23.16 -15.17
C LYS A 13 -57.30 -22.44 -15.87
N LEU A 14 -57.55 -21.73 -16.98
CA LEU A 14 -56.52 -20.95 -17.68
C LEU A 14 -56.07 -19.71 -16.89
N HIS A 15 -57.00 -18.98 -16.24
CA HIS A 15 -56.66 -17.87 -15.35
C HIS A 15 -55.86 -18.33 -14.13
N ILE A 16 -56.25 -19.43 -13.49
CA ILE A 16 -55.50 -20.01 -12.37
C ILE A 16 -54.09 -20.44 -12.85
N PHE A 17 -53.98 -21.11 -14.00
CA PHE A 17 -52.68 -21.56 -14.53
C PHE A 17 -51.76 -20.38 -14.90
N LEU A 18 -52.30 -19.28 -15.42
CA LEU A 18 -51.54 -18.07 -15.73
C LEU A 18 -51.13 -17.31 -14.45
N PHE A 19 -52.01 -17.21 -13.45
CA PHE A 19 -51.72 -16.55 -12.17
C PHE A 19 -50.61 -17.29 -11.40
N TYR A 20 -50.67 -18.63 -11.33
CA TYR A 20 -49.61 -19.44 -10.72
C TYR A 20 -48.28 -19.35 -11.50
N ARG A 21 -48.30 -19.13 -12.81
CA ARG A 21 -47.07 -19.01 -13.62
C ARG A 21 -46.36 -17.67 -13.42
N THR A 22 -47.11 -16.57 -13.22
CA THR A 22 -46.53 -15.24 -12.91
C THR A 22 -45.99 -15.15 -11.49
N GLU A 23 -46.67 -15.72 -10.49
CA GLU A 23 -46.15 -15.74 -9.12
C GLU A 23 -44.96 -16.68 -8.96
N TYR A 24 -44.96 -17.85 -9.63
CA TYR A 24 -43.77 -18.72 -9.66
C TYR A 24 -42.56 -18.06 -10.32
N PHE A 25 -42.75 -17.27 -11.39
CA PHE A 25 -41.65 -16.55 -12.04
C PHE A 25 -41.09 -15.40 -11.19
N GLN A 26 -41.95 -14.72 -10.40
CA GLN A 26 -41.48 -13.71 -9.45
C GLN A 26 -40.77 -14.33 -8.25
N VAL A 27 -41.26 -15.45 -7.71
CA VAL A 27 -40.63 -16.14 -6.57
C VAL A 27 -39.31 -16.82 -6.99
N ILE A 28 -39.23 -17.41 -8.19
CA ILE A 28 -37.97 -17.98 -8.72
C ILE A 28 -36.95 -16.89 -9.06
N SER A 29 -37.37 -15.74 -9.59
CA SER A 29 -36.45 -14.62 -9.85
C SER A 29 -35.98 -13.92 -8.57
N MET A 30 -36.83 -13.80 -7.54
CA MET A 30 -36.40 -13.30 -6.23
C MET A 30 -35.49 -14.29 -5.50
N LEU A 31 -35.78 -15.59 -5.54
CA LEU A 31 -34.91 -16.63 -4.98
C LEU A 31 -33.55 -16.69 -5.70
N SER A 32 -33.48 -16.42 -7.00
CA SER A 32 -32.22 -16.40 -7.75
C SER A 32 -31.39 -15.15 -7.45
N VAL A 33 -32.03 -13.98 -7.32
CA VAL A 33 -31.34 -12.73 -6.95
C VAL A 33 -30.88 -12.76 -5.49
N SER A 34 -31.70 -13.26 -4.56
CA SER A 34 -31.30 -13.40 -3.14
C SER A 34 -30.21 -14.44 -2.95
N ARG A 35 -30.24 -15.56 -3.69
CA ARG A 35 -29.14 -16.54 -3.68
C ARG A 35 -27.87 -15.99 -4.32
N LEU A 36 -27.96 -15.22 -5.40
CA LEU A 36 -26.81 -14.55 -6.02
C LEU A 36 -26.23 -13.48 -5.09
N ALA A 37 -27.07 -12.67 -4.45
CA ALA A 37 -26.66 -11.68 -3.46
C ALA A 37 -26.01 -12.33 -2.23
N TYR A 38 -26.56 -13.47 -1.76
CA TYR A 38 -25.96 -14.25 -0.69
C TYR A 38 -24.65 -14.90 -1.12
N LEU A 39 -24.56 -15.45 -2.34
CA LEU A 39 -23.32 -16.02 -2.87
C LEU A 39 -22.24 -14.94 -3.04
N VAL A 40 -22.60 -13.75 -3.54
CA VAL A 40 -21.69 -12.59 -3.68
C VAL A 40 -21.28 -12.06 -2.31
N SER A 41 -22.19 -12.06 -1.33
CA SER A 41 -21.91 -11.64 0.05
C SER A 41 -21.02 -12.65 0.79
N VAL A 42 -21.22 -13.95 0.56
CA VAL A 42 -20.38 -15.04 1.10
C VAL A 42 -19.03 -15.07 0.38
N LEU A 43 -18.98 -14.86 -0.94
CA LEU A 43 -17.73 -14.73 -1.69
C LEU A 43 -16.94 -13.49 -1.24
N ALA A 44 -17.61 -12.35 -1.03
CA ALA A 44 -17.00 -11.15 -0.46
C ALA A 44 -16.56 -11.35 1.00
N ALA A 45 -17.27 -12.16 1.78
CA ALA A 45 -16.86 -12.54 3.15
C ALA A 45 -15.71 -13.55 3.18
N THR A 46 -15.43 -14.25 2.07
CA THR A 46 -14.28 -15.18 1.93
C THR A 46 -13.08 -14.59 1.20
N ALA A 47 -13.17 -13.34 0.72
CA ALA A 47 -12.01 -12.62 0.24
C ALA A 47 -11.10 -12.35 1.44
N ARG A 48 -10.09 -13.21 1.64
CA ARG A 48 -9.02 -12.93 2.60
C ARG A 48 -8.39 -11.60 2.19
N SER A 49 -8.41 -10.64 3.11
CA SER A 49 -7.67 -9.40 2.94
C SER A 49 -6.22 -9.75 2.64
N SER A 50 -5.69 -9.20 1.56
CA SER A 50 -4.29 -9.36 1.18
C SER A 50 -3.36 -8.55 2.08
N ILE A 51 -3.92 -7.74 3.00
CA ILE A 51 -3.18 -7.11 4.09
C ILE A 51 -3.75 -7.61 5.42
N ILE A 52 -2.90 -8.19 6.27
CA ILE A 52 -3.27 -8.73 7.57
C ILE A 52 -2.49 -7.97 8.64
N VAL A 53 -3.19 -7.40 9.62
CA VAL A 53 -2.59 -6.66 10.74
C VAL A 53 -2.36 -7.61 11.92
N MET A 54 -1.12 -7.70 12.38
CA MET A 54 -0.63 -8.67 13.34
C MET A 54 -0.10 -7.98 14.61
N ASN A 55 -0.56 -8.44 15.78
CA ASN A 55 -0.04 -8.05 17.09
C ASN A 55 -0.12 -6.53 17.43
N CYS A 56 -1.09 -5.81 16.86
CA CYS A 56 -1.36 -4.38 17.10
C CYS A 56 -2.38 -4.16 18.22
N ASN A 57 -2.13 -4.70 19.40
CA ASN A 57 -3.12 -4.82 20.49
C ASN A 57 -2.96 -3.80 21.63
N GLN A 58 -2.11 -2.78 21.50
CA GLN A 58 -1.96 -1.74 22.53
C GLN A 58 -2.73 -0.48 22.16
N GLY A 59 -3.63 -0.03 23.05
CA GLY A 59 -4.38 1.22 22.86
C GLY A 59 -5.12 1.24 21.53
N THR A 60 -4.88 2.29 20.73
CA THR A 60 -5.50 2.51 19.41
C THR A 60 -4.73 1.92 18.23
N GLN A 61 -3.61 1.19 18.48
CA GLN A 61 -2.69 0.77 17.41
C GLN A 61 -3.35 0.06 16.23
N SER A 62 -4.26 -0.90 16.46
CA SER A 62 -4.95 -1.59 15.37
C SER A 62 -5.73 -0.61 14.49
N GLN A 63 -6.49 0.29 15.13
CA GLN A 63 -7.29 1.29 14.43
C GLN A 63 -6.41 2.32 13.70
N ASP A 64 -5.28 2.71 14.29
CA ASP A 64 -4.33 3.64 13.69
C ASP A 64 -3.66 3.03 12.46
N VAL A 65 -3.30 1.75 12.51
CA VAL A 65 -2.75 1.00 11.36
C VAL A 65 -3.82 0.83 10.28
N ASP A 66 -5.06 0.47 10.62
CA ASP A 66 -6.16 0.36 9.66
C ASP A 66 -6.46 1.69 8.96
N ASN A 67 -6.42 2.79 9.72
CA ASN A 67 -6.55 4.15 9.16
C ASN A 67 -5.37 4.49 8.26
N ALA A 68 -4.14 4.14 8.66
CA ALA A 68 -2.96 4.34 7.84
C ALA A 68 -3.04 3.53 6.53
N ILE A 69 -3.53 2.29 6.54
CA ILE A 69 -3.74 1.48 5.32
C ILE A 69 -4.70 2.19 4.35
N LYS A 70 -5.82 2.73 4.86
CA LYS A 70 -6.78 3.48 4.05
C LYS A 70 -6.16 4.76 3.47
N ASP A 71 -5.42 5.50 4.29
CA ASP A 71 -4.74 6.72 3.86
C ASP A 71 -3.68 6.41 2.79
N VAL A 72 -2.92 5.31 2.95
CA VAL A 72 -1.96 4.84 1.93
C VAL A 72 -2.64 4.51 0.61
N ALA A 73 -3.74 3.75 0.65
CA ALA A 73 -4.47 3.38 -0.56
C ALA A 73 -4.94 4.61 -1.32
N GLU A 74 -5.45 5.62 -0.61
CA GLU A 74 -5.92 6.86 -1.21
C GLU A 74 -4.77 7.73 -1.76
N VAL A 75 -3.68 7.91 -0.99
CA VAL A 75 -2.47 8.62 -1.44
C VAL A 75 -1.91 7.98 -2.71
N ALA A 76 -1.77 6.66 -2.72
CA ALA A 76 -1.25 5.92 -3.86
C ALA A 76 -2.19 6.00 -5.08
N ARG A 77 -3.51 5.96 -4.87
CA ARG A 77 -4.52 6.10 -5.93
C ARG A 77 -4.44 7.48 -6.60
N VAL A 78 -4.40 8.55 -5.80
CA VAL A 78 -4.29 9.93 -6.29
C VAL A 78 -2.97 10.12 -7.04
N ALA A 79 -1.86 9.62 -6.48
CA ALA A 79 -0.54 9.71 -7.11
C ALA A 79 -0.48 8.95 -8.44
N ALA A 80 -1.01 7.72 -8.50
CA ALA A 80 -1.08 6.95 -9.74
C ALA A 80 -1.90 7.68 -10.82
N ALA A 81 -3.06 8.25 -10.46
CA ALA A 81 -3.88 9.02 -11.38
C ALA A 81 -3.16 10.27 -11.93
N ALA A 82 -2.44 10.98 -11.06
CA ALA A 82 -1.64 12.15 -11.46
C ALA A 82 -0.46 11.76 -12.37
N LEU A 83 0.18 10.62 -12.12
CA LEU A 83 1.24 10.10 -12.98
C LEU A 83 0.72 9.70 -14.37
N VAL A 84 -0.51 9.17 -14.47
CA VAL A 84 -1.13 8.86 -15.77
C VAL A 84 -1.50 10.15 -16.52
N SER A 85 -2.09 11.13 -15.84
CA SER A 85 -2.58 12.35 -16.48
C SER A 85 -1.49 13.40 -16.70
N GLY A 86 -0.39 13.34 -15.95
CA GLY A 86 0.60 14.41 -15.84
C GLY A 86 0.06 15.68 -15.17
N LYS A 87 -1.00 15.56 -14.35
CA LYS A 87 -1.73 16.70 -13.77
C LYS A 87 -2.16 16.45 -12.34
N ILE A 88 -2.13 17.51 -11.53
CA ILE A 88 -2.76 17.59 -10.20
C ILE A 88 -3.84 18.67 -10.28
N ASN A 89 -5.06 18.38 -9.84
CA ASN A 89 -6.21 19.30 -9.95
C ASN A 89 -6.42 19.87 -11.38
N GLY A 90 -6.07 19.08 -12.41
CA GLY A 90 -6.16 19.49 -13.81
C GLY A 90 -4.99 20.36 -14.32
N LYS A 91 -3.98 20.64 -13.49
CA LYS A 91 -2.85 21.52 -13.78
C LYS A 91 -1.53 20.76 -13.88
N ASP A 92 -0.76 21.07 -14.91
CA ASP A 92 0.54 20.48 -15.24
C ASP A 92 1.68 21.10 -14.43
N ASP A 93 1.64 22.41 -14.16
CA ASP A 93 2.64 23.11 -13.34
C ASP A 93 2.69 22.62 -11.89
N VAL A 94 1.52 22.32 -11.30
CA VAL A 94 1.42 21.72 -9.96
C VAL A 94 2.03 20.31 -9.94
N PHE A 95 1.76 19.52 -10.98
CA PHE A 95 2.36 18.19 -11.13
C PHE A 95 3.88 18.28 -11.29
N ALA A 96 4.37 19.16 -12.16
CA ALA A 96 5.80 19.39 -12.39
C ALA A 96 6.50 19.80 -11.09
N ALA A 97 5.88 20.65 -10.26
CA ALA A 97 6.42 21.06 -8.98
C ALA A 97 6.60 19.90 -7.98
N ALA A 98 5.79 18.83 -8.07
CA ALA A 98 5.95 17.63 -7.25
C ALA A 98 6.90 16.59 -7.91
N TYR A 99 6.89 16.49 -9.24
CA TYR A 99 7.54 15.41 -9.99
C TYR A 99 8.99 15.69 -10.37
N ASP A 100 9.25 16.84 -11.00
CA ASP A 100 10.54 17.16 -11.62
C ASP A 100 11.72 17.22 -10.64
N PRO A 101 11.54 17.66 -9.37
CA PRO A 101 12.63 17.63 -8.38
C PRO A 101 13.13 16.23 -8.06
N LEU A 102 12.32 15.19 -8.30
CA LEU A 102 12.60 13.83 -7.86
C LEU A 102 12.86 12.85 -9.00
N MET A 103 12.16 12.99 -10.13
CA MET A 103 12.06 11.93 -11.15
C MET A 103 12.42 12.42 -12.56
N TYR A 104 12.62 11.48 -13.48
CA TYR A 104 12.73 11.75 -14.92
C TYR A 104 11.40 11.45 -15.62
N PRO A 105 11.07 12.12 -16.75
CA PRO A 105 9.83 11.85 -17.48
C PRO A 105 9.62 10.38 -17.86
N LEU A 106 10.71 9.63 -18.15
CA LEU A 106 10.67 8.21 -18.52
C LEU A 106 10.28 7.28 -17.36
N ASP A 107 10.40 7.73 -16.11
CA ASP A 107 10.08 6.92 -14.93
C ASP A 107 8.57 6.80 -14.72
N ARG A 108 7.79 7.73 -15.29
CA ARG A 108 6.37 7.93 -15.00
C ARG A 108 5.50 6.68 -15.17
N PRO A 109 5.60 5.89 -16.26
CA PRO A 109 4.77 4.70 -16.41
C PRO A 109 5.05 3.63 -15.35
N GLY A 110 6.32 3.41 -15.00
CA GLY A 110 6.70 2.46 -13.96
C GLY A 110 6.20 2.88 -12.58
N LEU A 111 6.34 4.16 -12.25
CA LEU A 111 5.84 4.73 -11.00
C LEU A 111 4.30 4.63 -10.88
N ALA A 112 3.58 4.86 -11.99
CA ALA A 112 2.12 4.73 -12.02
C ALA A 112 1.68 3.29 -11.76
N LEU A 113 2.39 2.30 -12.32
CA LEU A 113 2.12 0.88 -12.06
C LEU A 113 2.40 0.51 -10.60
N THR A 114 3.53 0.95 -10.04
CA THR A 114 3.89 0.70 -8.63
C THR A 114 2.84 1.26 -7.69
N LEU A 115 2.48 2.55 -7.83
CA LEU A 115 1.50 3.18 -6.94
C LEU A 115 0.07 2.67 -7.19
N GLY A 116 -0.27 2.29 -8.42
CA GLY A 116 -1.52 1.60 -8.73
C GLY A 116 -1.63 0.23 -8.03
N ALA A 117 -0.53 -0.52 -7.95
CA ALA A 117 -0.47 -1.77 -7.22
C ALA A 117 -0.62 -1.56 -5.70
N VAL A 118 0.02 -0.53 -5.13
CA VAL A 118 -0.19 -0.16 -3.71
C VAL A 118 -1.66 0.21 -3.45
N ALA A 119 -2.26 1.03 -4.32
CA ALA A 119 -3.64 1.49 -4.17
C ALA A 119 -4.68 0.37 -4.16
N THR A 120 -4.39 -0.74 -4.86
CA THR A 120 -5.31 -1.88 -5.02
C THR A 120 -4.91 -3.10 -4.19
N LEU A 121 -3.86 -2.98 -3.36
CA LEU A 121 -3.25 -4.10 -2.66
C LEU A 121 -4.21 -4.84 -1.72
N GLY A 122 -5.14 -4.14 -1.07
CA GLY A 122 -6.14 -4.77 -0.19
C GLY A 122 -7.08 -5.75 -0.90
N SER A 123 -7.11 -5.72 -2.24
CA SER A 123 -7.87 -6.64 -3.10
C SER A 123 -6.98 -7.55 -3.96
N SER A 124 -5.67 -7.56 -3.72
CA SER A 124 -4.72 -8.34 -4.50
C SER A 124 -4.90 -9.85 -4.30
N THR A 125 -4.86 -10.62 -5.38
CA THR A 125 -4.86 -12.09 -5.31
C THR A 125 -3.45 -12.68 -5.40
N THR A 126 -2.42 -11.85 -5.59
CA THR A 126 -1.05 -12.28 -5.91
C THR A 126 -0.05 -11.98 -4.81
N LEU A 127 -0.33 -11.02 -3.93
CA LEU A 127 0.54 -10.61 -2.83
C LEU A 127 -0.24 -10.53 -1.52
N ASN A 128 0.20 -11.30 -0.53
CA ASN A 128 -0.26 -11.22 0.85
C ASN A 128 0.79 -10.50 1.70
N VAL A 129 0.39 -9.48 2.44
CA VAL A 129 1.23 -8.66 3.31
C VAL A 129 0.79 -8.83 4.75
N GLN A 130 1.71 -9.19 5.64
CA GLN A 130 1.48 -9.17 7.09
C GLN A 130 2.18 -7.96 7.71
N ILE A 131 1.45 -7.16 8.48
CA ILE A 131 1.98 -5.96 9.15
C ILE A 131 2.05 -6.23 10.65
N TYR A 132 3.25 -6.29 11.21
CA TYR A 132 3.50 -6.57 12.62
C TYR A 132 3.76 -5.29 13.41
N CYS A 133 2.97 -5.03 14.46
CA CYS A 133 3.26 -3.97 15.45
C CYS A 133 4.24 -4.40 16.55
N ARG A 134 4.53 -5.71 16.64
CA ARG A 134 5.52 -6.27 17.57
C ARG A 134 6.43 -7.21 16.81
N GLU A 135 7.72 -7.07 17.05
CA GLU A 135 8.73 -7.88 16.37
C GLU A 135 8.95 -9.22 17.10
N ASN A 136 8.04 -10.16 16.84
CA ASN A 136 8.07 -11.53 17.38
C ASN A 136 8.23 -12.62 16.31
N HIS A 137 8.28 -12.24 15.01
CA HIS A 137 8.40 -13.18 13.90
C HIS A 137 9.86 -13.48 13.51
N ILE A 138 10.84 -12.70 13.98
CA ILE A 138 12.26 -12.93 13.68
C ILE A 138 13.03 -13.63 14.80
N ARG A 139 14.07 -14.39 14.42
CA ARG A 139 14.98 -15.10 15.32
C ARG A 139 16.44 -14.85 14.96
N TYR A 140 17.29 -14.72 15.98
CA TYR A 140 18.75 -14.67 15.81
C TYR A 140 19.37 -16.06 15.93
N HIS A 141 20.24 -16.40 14.98
CA HIS A 141 21.07 -17.61 14.98
C HIS A 141 22.50 -17.27 15.42
N LYS A 142 22.67 -17.12 16.74
CA LYS A 142 23.95 -16.75 17.36
C LYS A 142 25.05 -17.82 17.21
N ASP A 143 24.65 -19.09 17.09
CA ASP A 143 25.57 -20.23 17.08
C ASP A 143 26.00 -20.62 15.65
N ASP A 144 25.45 -19.95 14.63
CA ASP A 144 25.91 -20.08 13.24
C ASP A 144 27.15 -19.18 13.00
N PRO A 145 28.24 -19.68 12.36
CA PRO A 145 29.43 -18.89 12.05
C PRO A 145 29.17 -17.62 11.23
N LYS A 146 28.07 -17.57 10.48
CA LYS A 146 27.64 -16.41 9.68
C LYS A 146 26.72 -15.47 10.46
N SER A 147 26.26 -15.85 11.66
CA SER A 147 25.45 -15.06 12.58
C SER A 147 24.40 -14.18 11.88
N TYR A 148 23.17 -14.69 11.74
CA TYR A 148 22.14 -14.03 10.93
C TYR A 148 20.79 -13.99 11.63
N TRP A 149 19.96 -13.06 11.16
CA TRP A 149 18.54 -12.98 11.51
C TRP A 149 17.69 -13.60 10.42
N GLU A 150 16.69 -14.38 10.82
CA GLU A 150 15.67 -14.91 9.93
C GLU A 150 14.27 -14.49 10.37
N ASP A 151 13.38 -14.33 9.39
CA ASP A 151 11.94 -14.25 9.58
C ASP A 151 11.38 -15.67 9.47
N ARG A 152 10.68 -16.11 10.51
CA ARG A 152 10.18 -17.47 10.66
C ARG A 152 8.72 -17.63 10.28
N ASP A 153 8.02 -16.58 9.87
CA ASP A 153 6.57 -16.63 9.63
C ASP A 153 6.20 -16.80 8.15
N TYR A 154 7.16 -17.24 7.33
CA TYR A 154 6.93 -17.62 5.94
C TYR A 154 6.54 -19.08 5.83
N TYR A 155 5.58 -19.39 4.96
CA TYR A 155 5.09 -20.74 4.73
C TYR A 155 5.08 -21.06 3.24
N SER A 156 5.52 -22.26 2.89
CA SER A 156 5.49 -22.73 1.51
C SER A 156 4.05 -22.82 0.99
N ARG A 157 3.79 -22.23 -0.17
CA ARG A 157 2.49 -22.31 -0.86
C ARG A 157 2.13 -23.74 -1.26
N ALA A 158 3.13 -24.57 -1.54
CA ALA A 158 2.91 -25.93 -2.02
C ALA A 158 2.48 -26.90 -0.91
N ASN A 159 2.97 -26.72 0.32
CA ASN A 159 2.78 -27.71 1.39
C ASN A 159 2.52 -27.12 2.79
N GLY A 160 2.42 -25.79 2.92
CA GLY A 160 2.13 -25.10 4.18
C GLY A 160 3.23 -25.21 5.25
N LYS A 161 4.41 -25.77 4.93
CA LYS A 161 5.50 -25.87 5.90
C LYS A 161 6.17 -24.52 6.10
N MET A 162 6.58 -24.25 7.34
CA MET A 162 7.37 -23.08 7.70
C MET A 162 8.69 -23.09 6.92
N MET A 163 8.99 -21.98 6.23
CA MET A 163 10.16 -21.77 5.38
C MET A 163 10.82 -20.43 5.76
N PRO A 164 11.63 -20.38 6.82
CA PRO A 164 12.23 -19.14 7.26
C PRO A 164 13.11 -18.50 6.19
N ILE A 165 13.08 -17.17 6.08
CA ILE A 165 13.90 -16.40 5.14
C ILE A 165 14.92 -15.53 5.88
N GLY A 166 16.11 -15.35 5.32
CA GLY A 166 17.13 -14.48 5.92
C GLY A 166 16.79 -13.00 5.76
N VAL A 167 16.87 -12.24 6.86
CA VAL A 167 16.53 -10.80 6.91
C VAL A 167 17.77 -9.92 7.00
N ALA A 168 18.76 -10.33 7.80
CA ALA A 168 20.03 -9.61 7.94
C ALA A 168 21.17 -10.61 8.14
N ARG A 169 21.95 -10.83 7.08
CA ARG A 169 23.11 -11.73 7.09
C ARG A 169 24.32 -11.02 7.67
N ASN A 170 25.10 -11.71 8.50
CA ASN A 170 26.30 -11.17 9.15
C ASN A 170 26.04 -9.90 10.00
N SER A 171 24.82 -9.73 10.50
CA SER A 171 24.44 -8.59 11.36
C SER A 171 24.18 -9.07 12.77
N LYS A 172 24.84 -8.44 13.75
CA LYS A 172 24.52 -8.60 15.17
C LYS A 172 23.33 -7.72 15.57
N ASP A 173 23.13 -6.60 14.87
CA ASP A 173 22.01 -5.70 15.12
C ASP A 173 20.72 -6.37 14.68
N LYS A 174 19.73 -6.37 15.58
CA LYS A 174 18.37 -6.83 15.28
C LYS A 174 17.78 -5.97 14.14
N PRO A 175 17.21 -6.58 13.09
CA PRO A 175 16.35 -5.88 12.16
C PRO A 175 15.35 -5.00 12.92
N GLY A 176 15.02 -3.86 12.33
CA GLY A 176 14.07 -2.94 12.94
C GLY A 176 14.57 -2.16 14.16
N VAL A 177 15.79 -2.35 14.68
CA VAL A 177 16.27 -1.55 15.84
C VAL A 177 16.37 -0.05 15.55
N LYS A 178 16.49 0.34 14.27
CA LYS A 178 16.60 1.73 13.82
C LYS A 178 15.36 2.26 13.09
N GLY A 179 14.36 1.43 12.82
CA GLY A 179 13.23 1.80 11.96
C GLY A 179 12.32 0.65 11.60
N SER A 180 11.31 0.91 10.78
CA SER A 180 10.50 -0.14 10.18
C SER A 180 11.31 -0.91 9.13
N TYR A 181 10.82 -2.07 8.70
CA TYR A 181 11.40 -2.78 7.55
C TYR A 181 10.38 -3.70 6.89
N THR A 182 10.72 -4.10 5.67
CA THR A 182 10.00 -5.08 4.87
C THR A 182 10.87 -6.29 4.59
N THR A 183 10.28 -7.48 4.53
CA THR A 183 10.91 -8.70 4.01
C THR A 183 10.03 -9.31 2.92
N LEU A 184 10.66 -10.03 1.99
CA LEU A 184 9.98 -10.58 0.82
C LEU A 184 10.23 -12.07 0.70
N GLY A 185 9.16 -12.83 0.50
CA GLY A 185 9.23 -14.24 0.16
C GLY A 185 9.75 -14.46 -1.26
N TYR A 186 10.31 -15.64 -1.50
CA TYR A 186 10.87 -16.01 -2.79
C TYR A 186 10.63 -17.49 -3.09
N LYS A 187 10.82 -17.85 -4.36
CA LYS A 187 10.80 -19.23 -4.82
C LYS A 187 12.22 -19.71 -5.08
N ALA A 188 12.66 -20.69 -4.28
CA ALA A 188 13.91 -21.40 -4.53
C ALA A 188 13.68 -22.64 -5.40
N ASN A 189 12.58 -23.34 -5.14
CA ASN A 189 12.06 -24.50 -5.87
C ASN A 189 10.56 -24.67 -5.55
N ASP A 190 9.88 -25.66 -6.12
CA ASP A 190 8.44 -25.84 -5.88
C ASP A 190 8.09 -26.17 -4.42
N ALA A 191 8.97 -26.86 -3.71
CA ALA A 191 8.76 -27.17 -2.29
C ALA A 191 9.00 -25.96 -1.39
N TYR A 192 9.90 -25.06 -1.78
CA TYR A 192 10.25 -23.79 -1.13
C TYR A 192 9.77 -22.62 -2.00
N ASP A 193 8.45 -22.44 -2.03
CA ASP A 193 7.80 -21.33 -2.72
C ASP A 193 7.05 -20.47 -1.70
N THR A 194 7.69 -19.39 -1.27
CA THR A 194 7.09 -18.37 -0.40
C THR A 194 6.75 -17.10 -1.20
N SER A 195 6.81 -17.15 -2.54
CA SER A 195 6.57 -15.99 -3.39
C SER A 195 5.14 -15.47 -3.27
N GLY A 196 4.97 -14.15 -3.31
CA GLY A 196 3.68 -13.51 -3.05
C GLY A 196 3.34 -13.38 -1.56
N MET A 197 4.34 -13.48 -0.68
CA MET A 197 4.26 -13.11 0.72
C MET A 197 5.24 -11.97 1.02
N ALA A 198 4.82 -10.97 1.78
CA ALA A 198 5.69 -9.93 2.32
C ALA A 198 5.33 -9.68 3.78
N HIS A 199 6.32 -9.39 4.62
CA HIS A 199 6.11 -8.99 6.00
C HIS A 199 6.66 -7.59 6.23
N ILE A 200 5.94 -6.79 7.00
CA ILE A 200 6.31 -5.44 7.38
C ILE A 200 6.33 -5.37 8.89
N PHE A 201 7.44 -4.97 9.48
CA PHE A 201 7.50 -4.59 10.88
C PHE A 201 7.36 -3.07 11.01
N LEU A 202 6.42 -2.62 11.84
CA LEU A 202 6.28 -1.22 12.19
C LEU A 202 7.02 -0.90 13.49
N HIS A 203 8.00 -0.02 13.40
CA HIS A 203 8.79 0.38 14.57
C HIS A 203 7.93 1.07 15.64
N PRO A 204 8.12 0.77 16.96
CA PRO A 204 7.29 1.33 18.03
C PRO A 204 7.24 2.86 18.06
N ARG A 205 8.35 3.54 17.72
CA ARG A 205 8.37 5.02 17.64
C ARG A 205 7.55 5.60 16.49
N ARG A 206 7.08 4.78 15.55
CA ARG A 206 6.15 5.20 14.49
C ARG A 206 4.70 4.96 14.90
N LEU A 207 4.44 3.89 15.65
CA LEU A 207 3.13 3.58 16.23
C LEU A 207 2.77 4.49 17.41
N SER A 208 3.76 4.83 18.22
CA SER A 208 3.62 5.70 19.40
C SER A 208 4.82 6.63 19.46
N PRO A 209 4.82 7.70 18.63
CA PRO A 209 5.89 8.68 18.63
C PRO A 209 6.05 9.35 20.00
N PRO A 210 7.28 9.60 20.48
CA PRO A 210 7.50 10.31 21.73
C PRO A 210 6.83 11.70 21.73
N ALA A 211 6.36 12.14 22.89
CA ALA A 211 5.86 13.50 23.06
C ALA A 211 6.96 14.52 22.68
N GLY A 212 6.56 15.61 22.02
CA GLY A 212 7.51 16.64 21.56
C GLY A 212 8.32 16.24 20.33
N THR A 213 7.93 15.18 19.61
CA THR A 213 8.51 14.89 18.28
C THR A 213 8.28 16.10 17.37
N ASP A 214 9.37 16.65 16.82
CA ASP A 214 9.36 17.82 15.92
C ASP A 214 8.96 17.41 14.48
N ARG A 215 7.75 16.85 14.37
CA ARG A 215 7.14 16.36 13.13
C ARG A 215 5.63 16.54 13.18
N ASP A 216 5.02 16.79 12.03
CA ASP A 216 3.56 16.70 11.88
C ASP A 216 3.16 15.23 11.70
N LEU A 217 2.52 14.69 12.73
CA LEU A 217 2.13 13.27 12.82
C LEU A 217 0.64 13.05 12.51
N ARG A 218 -0.12 14.13 12.24
CA ARG A 218 -1.54 14.06 11.89
C ARG A 218 -1.73 13.25 10.62
N ARG A 219 -2.90 12.64 10.46
CA ARG A 219 -3.22 11.87 9.25
C ARG A 219 -3.23 12.77 8.02
N TYR A 220 -2.95 12.18 6.87
CA TYR A 220 -2.94 12.91 5.60
C TYR A 220 -4.24 13.68 5.30
N PRO A 221 -5.45 13.10 5.47
CA PRO A 221 -6.69 13.85 5.27
C PRO A 221 -6.83 15.05 6.22
N ASP A 222 -6.37 14.93 7.46
CA ASP A 222 -6.45 16.01 8.45
C ASP A 222 -5.50 17.16 8.10
N ILE A 223 -4.27 16.85 7.66
CA ILE A 223 -3.31 17.86 7.18
C ILE A 223 -3.84 18.59 5.95
N VAL A 224 -4.38 17.83 4.98
CA VAL A 224 -4.99 18.41 3.78
C VAL A 224 -6.16 19.30 4.14
N LYS A 225 -7.03 18.89 5.07
CA LYS A 225 -8.20 19.66 5.46
C LYS A 225 -7.85 20.90 6.28
N ASP A 226 -7.04 20.74 7.32
CA ASP A 226 -6.86 21.76 8.35
C ASP A 226 -5.73 22.74 8.00
N GLY A 227 -4.83 22.36 7.11
CA GLY A 227 -3.66 23.16 6.75
C GLY A 227 -2.37 22.64 7.38
N LEU A 228 -1.24 23.14 6.87
CA LEU A 228 0.07 22.90 7.49
C LEU A 228 0.17 23.61 8.84
N ASP A 229 0.77 22.93 9.81
CA ASP A 229 1.29 23.61 10.98
C ASP A 229 2.45 24.53 10.52
N GLY A 230 2.40 25.82 10.85
CA GLY A 230 3.37 26.80 10.40
C GLY A 230 4.82 26.50 10.80
N LYS A 231 5.04 25.56 11.74
CA LYS A 231 6.36 25.05 12.11
C LYS A 231 6.84 23.87 11.25
N HIS A 232 5.93 23.15 10.60
CA HIS A 232 6.19 21.94 9.82
C HIS A 232 5.89 22.19 8.34
N ASN A 233 6.58 23.16 7.74
CA ASN A 233 6.38 23.60 6.36
C ASN A 233 7.29 22.89 5.35
N LYS A 234 8.11 21.94 5.82
CA LYS A 234 8.90 21.03 4.98
C LYS A 234 8.17 19.72 4.82
N ILE A 235 8.18 19.18 3.61
CA ILE A 235 7.56 17.89 3.33
C ILE A 235 8.17 16.76 4.16
N GLU A 236 9.45 16.86 4.50
CA GLU A 236 10.15 15.89 5.35
C GLU A 236 9.67 15.87 6.80
N ASP A 237 9.07 16.97 7.27
CA ASP A 237 8.57 17.09 8.63
C ASP A 237 7.17 16.49 8.78
N ILE A 238 6.47 16.28 7.65
CA ILE A 238 5.16 15.62 7.60
C ILE A 238 5.40 14.10 7.56
N LYS A 239 5.16 13.44 8.69
CA LYS A 239 5.48 12.02 8.88
C LYS A 239 4.35 11.23 9.57
N PRO A 240 3.11 11.22 9.01
CA PRO A 240 2.06 10.34 9.49
C PRO A 240 2.50 8.87 9.46
N LEU A 241 1.82 8.01 10.23
CA LEU A 241 2.02 6.56 10.15
C LEU A 241 1.88 6.04 8.71
N ALA A 242 0.91 6.59 7.96
CA ALA A 242 0.70 6.29 6.54
C ALA A 242 1.93 6.54 5.67
N GLN A 243 2.79 7.53 5.97
CA GLN A 243 4.03 7.74 5.21
C GLN A 243 4.98 6.56 5.37
N THR A 244 5.12 6.04 6.59
CA THR A 244 5.97 4.87 6.86
C THR A 244 5.41 3.65 6.16
N LEU A 245 4.11 3.45 6.29
CA LEU A 245 3.47 2.28 5.71
C LEU A 245 3.51 2.32 4.18
N LEU A 246 3.35 3.48 3.56
CA LEU A 246 3.53 3.66 2.11
C LEU A 246 4.94 3.24 1.67
N HIS A 247 5.97 3.70 2.38
CA HIS A 247 7.37 3.34 2.11
C HIS A 247 7.59 1.82 2.13
N GLU A 248 7.14 1.15 3.19
CA GLU A 248 7.29 -0.30 3.33
C GLU A 248 6.45 -1.07 2.30
N LEU A 249 5.23 -0.60 2.01
CA LEU A 249 4.37 -1.22 0.99
C LEU A 249 4.93 -1.05 -0.44
N ILE A 250 5.67 0.03 -0.72
CA ILE A 250 6.38 0.21 -1.99
C ILE A 250 7.46 -0.88 -2.16
N HIS A 251 8.20 -1.23 -1.10
CA HIS A 251 9.10 -2.40 -1.14
C HIS A 251 8.32 -3.69 -1.41
N ALA A 252 7.20 -3.90 -0.71
CA ALA A 252 6.36 -5.07 -0.85
C ALA A 252 5.87 -5.30 -2.28
N VAL A 253 5.29 -4.27 -2.91
CA VAL A 253 4.75 -4.37 -4.28
C VAL A 253 5.85 -4.38 -5.34
N GLY A 254 6.98 -3.73 -5.08
CA GLY A 254 8.14 -3.76 -5.99
C GLY A 254 8.73 -5.16 -6.12
N GLY A 255 8.62 -5.96 -5.07
CA GLY A 255 9.06 -7.35 -5.08
C GLY A 255 10.58 -7.48 -5.16
N LEU A 256 11.02 -8.68 -5.55
CA LEU A 256 12.44 -9.00 -5.69
C LEU A 256 12.92 -8.73 -7.11
N GLY A 257 14.11 -8.13 -7.21
CA GLY A 257 14.82 -7.98 -8.47
C GLY A 257 15.34 -9.32 -9.03
N PRO A 258 15.97 -9.28 -10.22
CA PRO A 258 16.67 -10.42 -10.75
C PRO A 258 17.77 -10.88 -9.77
N PRO A 259 18.08 -12.20 -9.73
CA PRO A 259 19.16 -12.68 -8.89
C PRO A 259 20.50 -12.13 -9.38
N ASP A 260 21.34 -11.71 -8.45
CA ASP A 260 22.70 -11.31 -8.72
C ASP A 260 23.44 -12.44 -9.46
N PRO A 261 24.15 -12.14 -10.56
CA PRO A 261 24.76 -13.16 -11.39
C PRO A 261 25.85 -13.95 -10.66
N VAL A 262 26.48 -13.36 -9.64
CA VAL A 262 27.63 -13.92 -8.92
C VAL A 262 27.16 -14.73 -7.71
N ASN A 263 26.41 -14.11 -6.79
CA ASN A 263 26.05 -14.72 -5.51
C ASN A 263 24.63 -15.31 -5.49
N LYS A 264 23.87 -15.19 -6.59
CA LYS A 264 22.49 -15.68 -6.78
C LYS A 264 21.46 -15.13 -5.78
N LYS A 265 21.84 -14.15 -4.95
CA LYS A 265 20.93 -13.46 -4.03
C LYS A 265 20.01 -12.55 -4.83
N ARG A 266 18.77 -12.42 -4.37
CA ARG A 266 17.83 -11.42 -4.89
C ARG A 266 17.75 -10.28 -3.87
N ASP A 267 17.93 -9.06 -4.35
CA ASP A 267 17.65 -7.85 -3.56
C ASP A 267 16.25 -7.32 -3.93
N MET A 268 15.71 -6.40 -3.13
CA MET A 268 14.44 -5.75 -3.46
C MET A 268 14.61 -4.93 -4.74
N ALA A 269 13.64 -5.01 -5.65
CA ALA A 269 13.67 -4.24 -6.89
C ALA A 269 13.51 -2.74 -6.65
N ILE A 270 12.77 -2.37 -5.60
CA ILE A 270 12.73 -1.01 -5.05
C ILE A 270 13.38 -1.09 -3.68
N HIS A 271 14.42 -0.28 -3.44
CA HIS A 271 15.31 -0.40 -2.29
C HIS A 271 15.51 0.95 -1.56
N ASP A 272 16.09 0.90 -0.36
CA ASP A 272 16.39 2.07 0.47
C ASP A 272 17.53 2.95 -0.08
N GLY A 273 18.25 2.48 -1.10
CA GLY A 273 19.48 3.10 -1.59
C GLY A 273 20.31 2.11 -2.38
N PRO A 274 21.24 2.59 -3.23
CA PRO A 274 22.14 1.71 -3.98
C PRO A 274 22.96 0.82 -3.03
N SER A 275 23.18 -0.43 -3.44
CA SER A 275 24.00 -1.37 -2.68
C SER A 275 25.40 -0.81 -2.43
N GLY A 276 25.90 -0.93 -1.18
CA GLY A 276 27.21 -0.42 -0.78
C GLY A 276 27.30 1.09 -0.58
N SER A 277 26.20 1.84 -0.74
CA SER A 277 26.12 3.28 -0.47
C SER A 277 25.27 3.58 0.78
N PRO A 278 25.41 4.77 1.39
CA PRO A 278 24.46 5.23 2.40
C PRO A 278 23.03 5.19 1.86
N LYS A 279 22.09 4.81 2.74
CA LYS A 279 20.67 4.84 2.43
C LYS A 279 20.22 6.25 2.04
N VAL A 280 19.25 6.33 1.14
CA VAL A 280 18.70 7.57 0.61
C VAL A 280 17.38 7.83 1.31
N TYR A 281 17.39 8.76 2.27
CA TYR A 281 16.20 9.16 3.01
C TYR A 281 16.01 10.67 2.95
N GLY A 282 14.76 11.09 2.76
CA GLY A 282 14.38 12.50 2.66
C GLY A 282 14.22 12.98 1.23
N TRP A 283 13.30 13.93 1.06
CA TRP A 283 13.12 14.71 -0.17
C TRP A 283 14.44 15.35 -0.62
N ALA A 284 15.19 15.96 0.30
CA ALA A 284 16.43 16.65 0.01
C ALA A 284 17.50 15.69 -0.55
N ALA A 285 17.59 14.47 0.00
CA ALA A 285 18.51 13.46 -0.51
C ALA A 285 18.11 12.97 -1.91
N CYS A 286 16.82 12.76 -2.15
CA CYS A 286 16.29 12.40 -3.47
C CYS A 286 16.53 13.50 -4.51
N ASN A 287 16.28 14.75 -4.16
CA ASN A 287 16.54 15.90 -5.03
C ASN A 287 18.05 16.06 -5.32
N ALA A 288 18.90 15.91 -4.30
CA ALA A 288 20.35 15.95 -4.48
C ALA A 288 20.86 14.84 -5.43
N ARG A 289 20.26 13.65 -5.41
CA ARG A 289 20.53 12.60 -6.41
C ARG A 289 20.08 13.01 -7.80
N ARG A 290 18.86 13.53 -7.91
CA ARG A 290 18.27 13.96 -9.19
C ARG A 290 19.11 15.05 -9.87
N THR A 291 19.65 15.99 -9.10
CA THR A 291 20.55 17.04 -9.60
C THR A 291 21.93 16.52 -10.02
N ARG A 292 22.41 15.41 -9.43
CA ARG A 292 23.62 14.68 -9.86
C ARG A 292 23.39 13.69 -11.00
N ASN A 293 22.22 13.72 -11.63
CA ASN A 293 21.78 12.81 -12.67
C ASN A 293 21.67 11.33 -12.27
N GLU A 294 21.41 11.07 -10.99
CA GLU A 294 21.16 9.72 -10.49
C GLU A 294 19.66 9.40 -10.56
N LYS A 295 19.33 8.13 -10.82
CA LYS A 295 17.94 7.65 -10.84
C LYS A 295 17.41 7.46 -9.42
N ASN A 296 16.10 7.68 -9.28
CA ASN A 296 15.34 7.58 -8.04
C ASN A 296 14.10 6.67 -8.15
N ASN A 297 13.82 6.12 -9.34
CA ASN A 297 12.60 5.36 -9.64
C ASN A 297 12.57 3.95 -9.03
N ASP A 298 13.68 3.54 -8.41
CA ASP A 298 13.86 2.32 -7.62
C ASP A 298 14.17 2.64 -6.13
N ILE A 299 14.00 3.89 -5.69
CA ILE A 299 14.24 4.30 -4.31
C ILE A 299 12.91 4.51 -3.58
N ALA A 300 12.61 3.66 -2.59
CA ALA A 300 11.32 3.67 -1.90
C ALA A 300 10.96 5.02 -1.29
N ASP A 301 11.91 5.68 -0.62
CA ASP A 301 11.63 6.98 0.02
C ASP A 301 11.37 8.09 -1.02
N CYS A 302 12.05 8.07 -2.17
CA CYS A 302 11.80 9.04 -3.25
C CYS A 302 10.41 8.86 -3.86
N ILE A 303 9.96 7.62 -4.04
CA ILE A 303 8.60 7.31 -4.53
C ILE A 303 7.56 7.70 -3.48
N THR A 304 7.85 7.45 -2.19
CA THR A 304 6.99 7.85 -1.07
C THR A 304 6.80 9.36 -1.03
N PHE A 305 7.89 10.11 -1.12
CA PHE A 305 7.86 11.57 -1.11
C PHE A 305 7.19 12.17 -2.35
N LEU A 306 7.35 11.55 -3.52
CA LEU A 306 6.60 11.93 -4.71
C LEU A 306 5.08 11.79 -4.48
N ALA A 307 4.63 10.62 -4.02
CA ALA A 307 3.22 10.37 -3.76
C ALA A 307 2.65 11.32 -2.69
N GLN A 308 3.45 11.59 -1.64
CA GLN A 308 3.13 12.56 -0.60
C GLN A 308 2.99 13.99 -1.17
N ALA A 309 3.93 14.45 -2.00
CA ALA A 309 3.85 15.79 -2.62
C ALA A 309 2.65 15.93 -3.56
N ILE A 310 2.34 14.87 -4.31
CA ILE A 310 1.15 14.86 -5.16
C ILE A 310 -0.13 14.99 -4.32
N TYR A 311 -0.24 14.20 -3.24
CA TYR A 311 -1.44 14.15 -2.41
C TYR A 311 -1.66 15.41 -1.58
N LEU A 312 -0.59 16.04 -1.07
CA LEU A 312 -0.66 17.19 -0.16
C LEU A 312 -1.02 18.50 -0.90
N GLN A 313 -2.27 18.57 -1.37
CA GLN A 313 -2.91 19.78 -1.91
C GLN A 313 -3.71 20.46 -0.80
N ILE A 314 -3.05 21.37 -0.08
CA ILE A 314 -3.49 21.86 1.22
C ILE A 314 -4.74 22.73 1.10
N GLN A 315 -5.77 22.41 1.87
CA GLN A 315 -7.10 23.04 1.86
C GLN A 315 -7.74 23.07 0.47
N GLY A 316 -7.45 22.05 -0.36
CA GLY A 316 -7.90 21.99 -1.75
C GLY A 316 -7.23 23.03 -2.67
N LYS A 317 -6.18 23.69 -2.21
CA LYS A 317 -5.40 24.67 -2.98
C LYS A 317 -4.16 24.00 -3.57
N ASP A 318 -3.72 24.54 -4.71
CA ASP A 318 -2.52 24.08 -5.37
C ASP A 318 -1.29 24.36 -4.52
N THR A 319 -0.51 23.32 -4.29
CA THR A 319 0.68 23.36 -3.43
C THR A 319 1.91 22.98 -4.24
N PHE A 320 2.92 23.85 -4.24
CA PHE A 320 4.09 23.75 -5.11
C PHE A 320 5.31 23.28 -4.33
N TRP A 321 5.50 21.96 -4.25
CA TRP A 321 6.56 21.31 -3.46
C TRP A 321 7.96 21.32 -4.13
N THR A 322 8.23 22.24 -5.05
CA THR A 322 9.44 22.24 -5.91
C THR A 322 10.76 22.08 -5.15
N THR A 323 10.87 22.69 -3.97
CA THR A 323 12.08 22.64 -3.13
C THR A 323 11.95 21.66 -1.95
N GLY A 324 10.77 21.10 -1.72
CA GLY A 324 10.44 20.34 -0.51
C GLY A 324 10.09 21.21 0.70
N GLU A 325 10.12 22.54 0.57
CA GLU A 325 9.70 23.49 1.62
C GLU A 325 8.81 24.57 1.00
N ILE A 326 7.67 24.86 1.65
CA ILE A 326 6.73 25.87 1.17
C ILE A 326 6.50 26.96 2.22
N ASP A 327 6.01 28.11 1.79
CA ASP A 327 5.38 29.07 2.69
C ASP A 327 3.94 28.59 3.01
N PRO A 328 3.59 28.34 4.28
CA PRO A 328 2.27 27.82 4.64
C PRO A 328 1.11 28.78 4.31
N LYS A 329 1.38 30.07 4.06
CA LYS A 329 0.37 31.07 3.67
C LYS A 329 0.10 31.06 2.17
N THR A 330 1.16 31.01 1.37
CA THR A 330 1.08 31.13 -0.10
C THR A 330 1.03 29.77 -0.81
N LEU A 331 1.46 28.70 -0.13
CA LEU A 331 1.64 27.35 -0.67
C LEU A 331 2.58 27.28 -1.88
N ARG A 332 3.43 28.30 -2.02
CA ARG A 332 4.49 28.40 -3.01
C ARG A 332 5.83 27.96 -2.40
N PRO A 333 6.82 27.60 -3.23
CA PRO A 333 8.15 27.30 -2.72
C PRO A 333 8.63 28.50 -1.91
N LYS A 334 9.16 28.23 -0.71
CA LYS A 334 9.75 29.29 0.08
C LYS A 334 10.93 29.84 -0.71
N GLN A 335 10.82 31.09 -1.16
CA GLN A 335 11.95 31.76 -1.81
C GLN A 335 13.06 31.85 -0.75
N ASN A 336 14.25 31.36 -1.09
CA ASN A 336 15.42 31.72 -0.30
C ASN A 336 15.52 33.26 -0.35
N PRO A 337 15.52 33.95 0.80
CA PRO A 337 15.68 35.40 0.84
C PRO A 337 16.99 35.86 0.19
#